data_AF-A0A3N9XYA3-F1
#
_entry.id   AF-A0A3N9XYA3-F1
#
_cell.length_a   1.000
_cell.length_b   1.000
_cell.length_c   1.000
_cell.angle_alpha   90.00
_cell.angle_beta   90.00
_cell.angle_gamma   90.00
#
_symmetry.space_group_name_H-M   'P 1'
#
loop_
_entity.id
_entity.type
_entity.pdbx_description
1 polymer ?
#
loop_
_entity_poly.entity_id
_entity_poly.type
_entity_poly.pdbx_seq_one_letter_code
_entity_poly.pdbx_strand_id
1 'polypeptide(L)'
;MTSGPPKPSDPDVAAPGPDVDVYSPDRSVRIAATSRGDIAVEVDGLHRHTDDSLARQVRAAARVALASLQLPAPHVKPSEYEQRSES
;
A
#
# COMPACT_ATOMS: atom_id res chain seq x y z
N MET A 1 -26.43 -35.58 -24.86
CA MET A 1 -25.33 -34.59 -24.93
C MET A 1 -25.11 -34.10 -23.50
N THR A 2 -24.08 -34.60 -22.82
CA THR A 2 -23.78 -34.26 -21.43
C THR A 2 -22.81 -33.08 -21.42
N SER A 3 -23.26 -31.93 -20.93
CA SER A 3 -22.42 -30.75 -20.69
C SER A 3 -21.72 -30.95 -19.35
N GLY A 4 -20.40 -31.12 -19.37
CA GLY A 4 -19.59 -31.17 -18.16
C GLY A 4 -19.66 -29.85 -17.38
N PRO A 5 -19.35 -29.88 -16.07
CA PRO A 5 -19.33 -28.66 -15.26
C PRO A 5 -18.24 -27.72 -15.79
N PRO A 6 -18.47 -26.39 -15.77
CA PRO A 6 -17.45 -25.43 -16.14
C PRO A 6 -16.25 -25.58 -15.19
N LYS A 7 -15.07 -25.74 -15.79
CA LYS A 7 -13.77 -25.70 -15.11
C LYS A 7 -13.73 -24.45 -14.22
N PRO A 8 -13.34 -24.53 -12.94
CA PRO A 8 -13.16 -23.33 -12.13
C PRO A 8 -12.08 -22.49 -12.80
N SER A 9 -12.47 -21.29 -13.21
CA SER A 9 -11.58 -20.24 -13.69
C SER A 9 -10.40 -20.13 -12.73
N ASP A 10 -9.19 -20.17 -13.29
CA ASP A 10 -7.95 -19.84 -12.58
C ASP A 10 -8.21 -18.68 -11.61
N PRO A 11 -7.72 -18.75 -10.35
CA PRO A 11 -7.81 -17.60 -9.47
C PRO A 11 -7.13 -16.46 -10.21
N ASP A 12 -7.90 -15.40 -10.41
CA ASP A 12 -7.45 -14.03 -10.63
C ASP A 12 -6.01 -13.92 -10.16
N VAL A 13 -5.07 -13.83 -11.09
CA VAL A 13 -3.67 -13.54 -10.77
C VAL A 13 -3.74 -12.18 -10.13
N ALA A 14 -3.91 -12.17 -8.81
CA ALA A 14 -3.99 -10.97 -8.01
C ALA A 14 -2.74 -10.20 -8.38
N ALA A 15 -2.92 -9.12 -9.13
CA ALA A 15 -1.83 -8.24 -9.49
C ALA A 15 -1.08 -7.97 -8.18
N PRO A 16 0.26 -8.12 -8.16
CA PRO A 16 1.00 -7.97 -6.92
C PRO A 16 0.55 -6.68 -6.26
N GLY A 17 -0.02 -6.81 -5.06
CA GLY A 17 -0.60 -5.70 -4.33
C GLY A 17 0.45 -4.61 -4.14
N PRO A 18 0.03 -3.35 -3.94
CA PRO A 18 0.98 -2.26 -3.78
C PRO A 18 1.90 -2.53 -2.57
N ASP A 19 3.18 -2.21 -2.74
CA ASP A 19 4.17 -2.31 -1.65
C ASP A 19 3.83 -1.34 -0.51
N VAL A 20 3.21 -0.21 -0.84
CA VAL A 20 2.77 0.81 0.11
C VAL A 20 1.38 1.33 -0.25
N ASP A 21 0.51 1.46 0.75
CA ASP A 21 -0.85 2.02 0.63
C ASP A 21 -1.07 3.08 1.71
N VAL A 22 -1.21 4.36 1.31
CA VAL A 22 -1.30 5.52 2.21
C VAL A 22 -2.60 6.27 1.99
N TYR A 23 -3.26 6.64 3.09
CA TYR A 23 -4.45 7.50 3.08
C TYR A 23 -4.12 8.90 3.60
N SER A 24 -4.79 9.91 3.03
CA SER A 24 -4.84 11.24 3.67
C SER A 24 -5.57 11.16 5.02
N PRO A 25 -5.34 12.11 5.95
CA PRO A 25 -5.98 12.09 7.26
C PRO A 25 -7.52 12.08 7.20
N ASP A 26 -8.09 12.75 6.20
CA ASP A 26 -9.53 12.81 5.91
C ASP A 26 -10.02 11.69 4.98
N ARG A 27 -9.13 10.76 4.58
CA ARG A 27 -9.39 9.62 3.70
C ARG A 27 -9.92 9.97 2.30
N SER A 28 -9.86 11.23 1.89
CA SER A 28 -10.24 11.67 0.55
C SER A 28 -9.24 11.24 -0.52
N VAL A 29 -7.97 11.00 -0.15
CA VAL A 29 -6.92 10.58 -1.08
C VAL A 29 -6.32 9.27 -0.61
N ARG A 30 -6.18 8.32 -1.54
CA ARG A 30 -5.42 7.07 -1.37
C ARG A 30 -4.29 7.05 -2.40
N ILE A 31 -3.08 6.74 -1.94
CA ILE A 31 -1.91 6.55 -2.79
C ILE A 31 -1.38 5.14 -2.58
N ALA A 32 -1.43 4.35 -3.65
CA ALA A 32 -0.84 3.03 -3.72
C ALA A 32 0.45 3.11 -4.56
N ALA A 33 1.58 2.66 -4.01
CA ALA A 33 2.87 2.73 -4.66
C ALA A 33 3.57 1.37 -4.70
N THR A 34 4.29 1.10 -5.78
CA THR A 34 5.15 -0.07 -5.91
C THR A 34 6.61 0.32 -5.70
N SER A 35 7.43 -0.64 -5.30
CA SER A 35 8.89 -0.55 -5.18
C SER A 35 9.59 -0.22 -6.50
N ARG A 36 8.91 -0.42 -7.63
CA ARG A 36 9.38 -0.02 -8.97
C ARG A 36 9.17 1.47 -9.27
N GLY A 37 8.41 2.16 -8.43
CA GLY A 37 8.07 3.57 -8.61
C GLY A 37 6.74 3.80 -9.33
N ASP A 38 5.92 2.77 -9.55
CA ASP A 38 4.56 2.95 -10.05
C ASP A 38 3.69 3.53 -8.92
N ILE A 39 2.85 4.51 -9.24
CA ILE A 39 1.97 5.18 -8.28
C ILE A 39 0.56 5.25 -8.86
N ALA A 40 -0.40 4.69 -8.14
CA ALA A 40 -1.82 4.89 -8.37
C ALA A 40 -2.39 5.85 -7.32
N VAL A 41 -3.18 6.82 -7.75
CA VAL A 41 -3.83 7.80 -6.89
C VAL A 41 -5.33 7.71 -7.09
N GLU A 42 -6.05 7.48 -6.00
CA GLU A 42 -7.51 7.50 -5.96
C GLU A 42 -7.96 8.69 -5.12
N VAL A 43 -8.97 9.42 -5.61
CA VAL A 43 -9.52 10.58 -4.92
C VAL A 43 -11.04 10.40 -4.80
N ASP A 44 -11.53 10.35 -3.57
CA ASP A 44 -12.96 10.38 -3.25
C ASP A 44 -13.42 11.80 -2.93
N GLY A 45 -14.66 12.13 -3.30
CA GLY A 45 -15.25 13.41 -2.94
C GLY A 45 -14.57 14.64 -3.55
N LEU A 46 -13.99 14.52 -4.75
CA LEU A 46 -13.22 15.58 -5.44
C LEU A 46 -13.89 16.97 -5.40
N HIS A 47 -15.22 17.03 -5.52
CA HIS A 47 -16.02 18.25 -5.48
C HIS A 47 -15.93 19.05 -4.16
N ARG A 48 -15.40 18.45 -3.10
CA ARG A 48 -15.23 19.07 -1.77
C ARG A 48 -13.89 19.77 -1.61
N HIS A 49 -12.97 19.59 -2.56
CA HIS A 49 -11.63 20.14 -2.50
C HIS A 49 -11.45 21.32 -3.45
N THR A 50 -10.67 22.29 -3.03
CA THR A 50 -10.04 23.25 -3.94
C THR A 50 -8.79 22.62 -4.55
N ASP A 51 -8.35 23.12 -5.70
CA ASP A 51 -7.11 22.69 -6.35
C ASP A 51 -5.91 22.71 -5.38
N ASP A 52 -5.71 23.81 -4.65
CA ASP A 52 -4.60 23.95 -3.68
C ASP A 52 -4.70 22.91 -2.55
N SER A 53 -5.91 22.67 -2.01
CA SER A 53 -6.11 21.69 -0.94
C SER A 53 -5.80 20.27 -1.42
N LEU A 54 -6.30 19.90 -2.59
CA LEU A 54 -6.06 18.58 -3.18
C LEU A 54 -4.58 18.36 -3.50
N ALA A 55 -3.94 19.34 -4.15
CA ALA A 55 -2.53 19.27 -4.49
C ALA A 55 -1.64 19.11 -3.24
N ARG A 56 -1.96 19.80 -2.15
CA ARG A 56 -1.26 19.64 -0.86
C ARG A 56 -1.45 18.24 -0.28
N GLN A 57 -2.68 17.72 -0.29
CA GLN A 57 -2.96 16.39 0.25
C GLN A 57 -2.25 15.29 -0.54
N VAL A 58 -2.36 15.31 -1.88
CA VAL A 58 -1.66 14.36 -2.75
C VAL A 58 -0.15 14.44 -2.55
N ARG A 59 0.42 15.66 -2.51
CA ARG A 59 1.86 15.85 -2.27
C ARG A 59 2.28 15.31 -0.90
N ALA A 60 1.48 15.51 0.14
CA ALA A 60 1.76 15.00 1.48
C ALA A 60 1.73 13.47 1.51
N ALA A 61 0.67 12.85 0.99
CA ALA A 61 0.55 11.40 0.90
C ALA A 61 1.68 10.78 0.06
N ALA A 62 2.06 11.40 -1.06
CA ALA A 62 3.13 10.90 -1.92
C ALA A 62 4.50 10.94 -1.23
N ARG A 63 4.77 12.00 -0.45
CA ARG A 63 5.99 12.08 0.37
C ARG A 63 6.05 10.96 1.40
N VAL A 64 4.93 10.65 2.05
CA VAL A 64 4.86 9.54 3.00
C VAL A 64 5.10 8.21 2.29
N ALA A 65 4.44 7.97 1.16
CA ALA A 65 4.62 6.74 0.38
C ALA A 65 6.08 6.56 -0.06
N LEU A 66 6.71 7.62 -0.58
CA LEU A 66 8.13 7.59 -0.96
C LEU A 66 9.05 7.34 0.23
N ALA A 67 8.79 7.98 1.39
CA ALA A 67 9.57 7.71 2.58
C ALA A 67 9.44 6.24 3.01
N SER A 68 8.23 5.67 2.99
CA SER A 68 7.99 4.25 3.30
C SER A 68 8.74 3.29 2.38
N LEU A 69 8.87 3.61 1.10
CA LEU A 69 9.66 2.82 0.14
C LEU A 69 11.17 3.00 0.30
N GLN A 70 11.61 4.18 0.77
CA GLN A 70 13.02 4.52 0.97
C GLN A 70 13.56 4.05 2.33
N LEU A 71 12.70 3.74 3.29
CA LEU A 71 13.15 3.19 4.56
C LEU A 71 13.86 1.86 4.28
N PRO A 72 15.16 1.72 4.61
CA PRO A 72 15.79 0.41 4.65
C PRO A 72 14.96 -0.42 5.62
N ALA A 73 14.47 -1.58 5.18
CA ALA A 73 13.70 -2.49 6.01
C ALA A 73 14.37 -2.54 7.39
N PRO A 74 13.68 -2.13 8.48
CA PRO A 74 14.29 -2.23 9.78
C PRO A 74 14.61 -3.70 9.97
N HIS A 75 15.88 -4.01 10.23
CA HIS A 75 16.34 -5.32 10.65
C HIS A 75 15.69 -5.62 12.02
N VAL A 76 14.40 -5.95 12.01
CA VAL A 76 13.69 -6.46 13.17
C VAL A 76 13.89 -7.96 13.13
N LYS A 77 15.05 -8.38 13.64
CA LYS A 77 15.14 -9.65 14.35
C LYS A 77 15.08 -9.31 15.84
N PRO A 78 13.93 -9.39 16.53
CA PRO A 78 13.93 -9.70 17.94
C PRO A 78 14.02 -11.23 17.99
N SER A 79 15.22 -11.77 17.79
CA SER A 79 15.42 -13.18 18.05
C SER A 79 15.85 -13.30 19.49
N GLU A 80 14.94 -13.86 20.27
CA GLU A 80 15.05 -14.25 21.66
C GLU A 80 16.26 -15.18 21.86
N TYR A 81 17.38 -14.69 22.43
CA TYR A 81 18.43 -15.56 22.97
C TYR A 81 19.52 -14.81 23.76
N GLU A 82 19.20 -14.04 24.81
CA GLU A 82 20.23 -13.77 25.85
C GLU A 82 19.67 -13.24 27.19
N GLN A 83 18.65 -13.89 27.75
CA GLN A 83 18.23 -13.56 29.12
C GLN A 83 17.64 -14.75 29.85
N ARG A 84 18.46 -15.79 30.09
CA ARG A 84 18.54 -16.56 31.34
C ARG A 84 19.64 -17.61 31.23
N SER A 85 20.89 -17.13 31.12
CA SER A 85 22.10 -17.90 31.43
C SER A 85 22.77 -17.26 32.64
N GLU A 86 22.08 -17.21 33.77
CA GLU A 86 22.67 -17.02 35.11
C GLU A 86 21.79 -17.87 36.04
N SER A 87 22.22 -19.09 36.36
CA SER A 87 23.07 -19.48 37.51
C SER A 87 22.27 -19.70 38.78
#